data_AF-A0A2N2ZPN8-F1
#
_entry.id   AF-A0A2N2ZPN8-F1
#
_cell.length_a   1.000
_cell.length_b   1.000
_cell.length_c   1.000
_cell.angle_alpha   90.00
_cell.angle_beta   90.00
_cell.angle_gamma   90.00
#
_symmetry.space_group_name_H-M   'P 1'
#
loop_
_entity.id
_entity.type
_entity.pdbx_description
1 polymer ?
#
loop_
_entity_poly.entity_id
_entity_poly.type
_entity_poly.pdbx_seq_one_letter_code
_entity_poly.pdbx_strand_id
1 'polypeptide(L)'
;MSENTVTHSTFELVIKLVEVIIWPLCLFVILLIYKHHFAKAFQRLGSIKADATGISMVFDQKIEAAKKLAQQIVPKQMQKSGTDIQVDDENLNRHPYEQLKHLQFELENKLKSFAKTYNIPFSNLNPIQLSNKLKEIGVISIQNAKLIESFFDIADTADRHITPKQLIDCKTIYDSIQL
;
A
#
# COMPACT_ATOMS: atom_id res chain seq x y z
N MET A 1 9.47 -85.95 21.40
CA MET A 1 9.73 -84.51 21.57
C MET A 1 10.04 -83.98 20.19
N SER A 2 9.04 -83.46 19.47
CA SER A 2 9.18 -83.12 18.05
C SER A 2 9.88 -81.79 17.89
N GLU A 3 11.07 -81.84 17.32
CA GLU A 3 11.87 -80.68 16.95
C GLU A 3 11.33 -80.14 15.62
N ASN A 4 10.57 -79.05 15.68
CA ASN A 4 10.05 -78.36 14.50
C ASN A 4 11.20 -77.59 13.84
N THR A 5 11.80 -78.19 12.82
CA THR A 5 12.76 -77.51 11.94
C THR A 5 12.00 -76.64 10.96
N VAL A 6 11.90 -75.34 11.27
CA VAL A 6 11.30 -74.34 10.40
C VAL A 6 12.28 -74.03 9.27
N THR A 7 12.13 -74.68 8.12
CA THR A 7 12.77 -74.27 6.87
C THR A 7 12.04 -73.03 6.35
N HIS A 8 12.41 -71.84 6.84
CA HIS A 8 11.98 -70.59 6.22
C HIS A 8 12.53 -70.58 4.78
N SER A 9 11.62 -70.68 3.80
CA SER A 9 12.00 -70.54 2.39
C SER A 9 12.61 -69.16 2.20
N THR A 10 13.76 -69.07 1.54
CA THR A 10 14.49 -67.82 1.25
C THR A 10 13.59 -66.69 0.73
N PHE A 11 12.52 -67.05 0.01
CA PHE A 11 11.47 -66.14 -0.44
C PHE A 11 10.75 -65.38 0.69
N GLU A 12 10.44 -66.04 1.80
CA GLU A 12 9.77 -65.44 2.96
C GLU A 12 10.68 -64.41 3.66
N LEU A 13 11.98 -64.66 3.68
CA LEU A 13 12.97 -63.72 4.22
C LEU A 13 13.08 -62.46 3.34
N VAL A 14 13.03 -62.61 2.02
CA VAL A 14 13.03 -61.50 1.06
C VAL A 14 11.79 -60.63 1.22
N ILE A 15 10.61 -61.25 1.38
CA ILE A 15 9.36 -60.51 1.61
C ILE A 15 9.43 -59.70 2.92
N LYS A 16 9.89 -60.31 4.02
CA LYS A 16 10.04 -59.60 5.30
C LYS A 16 11.01 -58.44 5.21
N LEU A 17 12.10 -58.58 4.45
CA LEU A 17 13.07 -57.49 4.24
C LEU A 17 12.46 -56.34 3.43
N VAL A 18 11.71 -56.66 2.39
CA VAL A 18 10.99 -55.66 1.57
C VAL A 18 9.93 -54.93 2.42
N GLU A 19 9.20 -55.64 3.26
CA GLU A 19 8.17 -55.06 4.15
C GLU A 19 8.76 -54.05 5.16
N VAL A 20 9.91 -54.38 5.77
CA VAL A 20 10.62 -53.49 6.70
C VAL A 20 11.18 -52.25 6.00
N ILE A 21 11.59 -52.36 4.73
CA ILE A 21 12.12 -51.24 3.94
C ILE A 21 11.00 -50.35 3.38
N ILE A 22 9.81 -50.91 3.10
CA ILE A 22 8.67 -50.15 2.58
C ILE A 22 8.24 -49.04 3.55
N TRP A 23 8.21 -49.31 4.85
CA TRP A 23 7.76 -48.36 5.86
C TRP A 23 8.56 -47.04 5.92
N PRO A 24 9.90 -47.05 6.07
CA PRO A 24 10.69 -45.83 6.05
C PRO A 24 10.64 -45.13 4.69
N LEU A 25 10.51 -45.87 3.59
CA LEU A 25 10.36 -45.30 2.24
C LEU A 25 9.04 -44.54 2.09
N CYS A 26 7.92 -45.14 2.53
CA CYS A 26 6.62 -44.49 2.55
C CYS A 26 6.64 -43.23 3.43
N LEU A 27 7.23 -43.30 4.61
CA LEU A 27 7.38 -42.15 5.51
C LEU A 27 8.19 -41.02 4.85
N PHE A 28 9.27 -41.37 4.15
CA PHE A 28 10.09 -40.41 3.43
C PHE A 28 9.32 -39.72 2.28
N VAL A 29 8.55 -40.49 1.50
CA VAL A 29 7.70 -39.94 0.42
C VAL A 29 6.62 -39.00 0.98
N ILE A 30 5.97 -39.37 2.08
CA ILE A 30 4.97 -38.53 2.76
C ILE A 30 5.61 -37.21 3.23
N LEU A 31 6.82 -37.26 3.81
CA LEU A 31 7.57 -36.06 4.22
C LEU A 31 7.89 -35.14 3.04
N LEU A 32 8.28 -35.70 1.89
CA LEU A 32 8.58 -34.91 0.69
C LEU A 32 7.33 -34.20 0.15
N ILE A 33 6.19 -34.90 0.11
CA ILE A 33 4.91 -34.32 -0.31
C ILE A 33 4.51 -33.20 0.65
N TYR A 34 4.59 -33.45 1.96
CA TYR A 34 4.24 -32.47 3.00
C TYR A 34 5.08 -31.19 2.91
N LYS A 35 6.39 -31.30 2.68
CA LYS A 35 7.28 -30.16 2.46
C LYS A 35 6.82 -29.28 1.29
N HIS A 36 6.37 -29.89 0.19
CA HIS A 36 5.90 -29.13 -0.99
C HIS A 36 4.58 -28.39 -0.72
N HIS A 37 3.65 -29.00 0.04
CA HIS A 37 2.39 -28.36 0.39
C HIS A 37 2.54 -27.23 1.41
N PHE A 38 3.42 -27.39 2.41
CA PHE A 38 3.68 -26.35 3.41
C PHE A 38 4.39 -25.12 2.82
N ALA A 39 5.29 -25.30 1.85
CA ALA A 39 5.94 -24.17 1.17
C ALA A 39 4.91 -23.23 0.52
N LYS A 40 3.88 -23.78 -0.13
CA LYS A 40 2.81 -22.97 -0.75
C LYS A 40 1.93 -22.26 0.29
N ALA A 41 1.67 -22.90 1.44
CA ALA A 41 0.91 -22.28 2.52
C ALA A 41 1.69 -21.14 3.21
N PHE A 42 3.00 -21.34 3.45
CA PHE A 42 3.89 -20.29 3.99
C PHE A 42 4.07 -19.11 3.04
N GLN A 43 4.15 -19.35 1.72
CA GLN A 43 4.18 -18.28 0.72
C GLN A 43 2.93 -17.39 0.77
N ARG A 44 1.75 -17.97 1.00
CA ARG A 44 0.48 -17.22 1.15
C ARG A 44 0.43 -16.41 2.46
N LEU A 45 0.97 -16.93 3.55
CA LEU A 45 1.09 -16.18 4.81
C LEU A 45 2.12 -15.05 4.70
N GLY A 46 3.17 -15.22 3.90
CA GLY A 46 4.15 -14.18 3.58
C GLY A 46 3.58 -13.07 2.69
N SER A 47 2.76 -13.42 1.69
CA SER A 47 2.14 -12.43 0.79
C SER A 47 1.13 -11.54 1.50
N ILE A 48 0.41 -12.04 2.51
CA ILE A 48 -0.55 -11.23 3.30
C ILE A 48 0.17 -10.18 4.16
N LYS A 49 1.35 -10.50 4.71
CA LYS A 49 2.19 -9.48 5.39
C LYS A 49 2.81 -8.51 4.40
N ALA A 50 3.23 -8.99 3.23
CA ALA A 50 3.80 -8.16 2.18
C ALA A 50 2.77 -7.21 1.52
N ASP A 51 1.48 -7.55 1.50
CA ASP A 51 0.43 -6.68 0.96
C ASP A 51 0.19 -5.47 1.86
N ALA A 52 0.06 -5.68 3.18
CA ALA A 52 -0.10 -4.59 4.14
C ALA A 52 1.16 -3.70 4.24
N THR A 53 2.35 -4.30 4.27
CA THR A 53 3.62 -3.53 4.29
C THR A 53 3.97 -2.93 2.92
N GLY A 54 3.56 -3.57 1.83
CA GLY A 54 3.80 -3.12 0.46
C GLY A 54 2.96 -1.89 0.11
N ILE A 55 1.68 -1.89 0.48
CA ILE A 55 0.79 -0.73 0.30
C ILE A 55 1.27 0.45 1.16
N SER A 56 1.68 0.22 2.42
CA SER A 56 2.23 1.31 3.26
C SER A 56 3.54 1.87 2.70
N MET A 57 4.43 1.01 2.18
CA MET A 57 5.69 1.45 1.57
C MET A 57 5.46 2.26 0.30
N VAL A 58 4.50 1.87 -0.55
CA VAL A 58 4.11 2.63 -1.75
C VAL A 58 3.49 3.98 -1.37
N PHE A 59 2.67 4.01 -0.32
CA PHE A 59 2.08 5.24 0.18
C PHE A 59 3.14 6.23 0.71
N ASP A 60 4.09 5.75 1.52
CA ASP A 60 5.20 6.57 2.02
C ASP A 60 6.09 7.09 0.88
N GLN A 61 6.37 6.26 -0.12
CA GLN A 61 7.12 6.67 -1.32
C GLN A 61 6.39 7.77 -2.11
N LYS A 62 5.06 7.67 -2.24
CA LYS A 62 4.25 8.70 -2.91
C LYS A 62 4.28 10.02 -2.13
N ILE A 63 4.18 9.98 -0.80
CA ILE A 63 4.31 11.17 0.06
C ILE A 63 5.69 11.82 -0.11
N GLU A 64 6.76 11.03 -0.09
CA GLU A 64 8.12 11.56 -0.22
C GLU A 64 8.35 12.20 -1.60
N ALA A 65 7.87 11.56 -2.67
CA ALA A 65 7.92 12.10 -4.03
C ALA A 65 7.16 13.44 -4.14
N ALA A 66 5.94 13.51 -3.58
CA ALA A 66 5.15 14.74 -3.58
C ALA A 66 5.79 15.84 -2.74
N LYS A 67 6.38 15.51 -1.59
CA LYS A 67 7.16 16.47 -0.78
C LYS A 67 8.35 17.02 -1.56
N LYS A 68 9.09 16.18 -2.26
CA LYS A 68 10.22 16.61 -3.09
C LYS A 68 9.76 17.56 -4.21
N LEU A 69 8.63 17.27 -4.85
CA LEU A 69 8.02 18.16 -5.84
C LEU A 69 7.62 19.50 -5.20
N ALA A 70 6.96 19.46 -4.05
CA ALA A 70 6.57 20.67 -3.31
C ALA A 70 7.79 21.53 -2.91
N GLN A 71 8.92 20.91 -2.51
CA GLN A 71 10.15 21.63 -2.17
C GLN A 71 10.77 22.33 -3.39
N GLN A 72 10.60 21.76 -4.58
CA GLN A 72 11.05 22.39 -5.82
C GLN A 72 10.19 23.60 -6.20
N ILE A 73 8.90 23.59 -5.83
CA ILE A 73 7.93 24.66 -6.12
C ILE A 73 8.07 25.80 -5.11
N VAL A 74 8.21 25.49 -3.81
CA VAL A 74 8.35 26.46 -2.71
C VAL A 74 9.62 26.15 -1.89
N PRO A 75 10.81 26.61 -2.34
CA PRO A 75 12.09 26.23 -1.74
C PRO A 75 12.37 26.79 -0.33
N LYS A 76 11.51 27.65 0.23
CA LYS A 76 11.83 28.44 1.44
C LYS A 76 10.93 28.25 2.68
N GLN A 77 9.82 27.52 2.63
CA GLN A 77 8.89 27.44 3.77
C GLN A 77 8.83 26.08 4.49
N MET A 78 9.50 25.03 4.01
CA MET A 78 9.42 23.71 4.66
C MET A 78 10.41 23.47 5.80
N GLN A 79 11.36 24.40 6.06
CA GLN A 79 12.40 24.18 7.08
C GLN A 79 12.01 24.53 8.51
N LYS A 80 10.82 25.11 8.76
CA LYS A 80 10.34 25.37 10.13
C LYS A 80 8.81 25.32 10.20
N SER A 81 8.22 24.13 10.18
CA SER A 81 6.93 23.93 10.86
C SER A 81 7.19 23.22 12.18
N GLY A 82 7.92 23.91 13.06
CA GLY A 82 8.07 23.61 14.48
C GLY A 82 7.22 24.56 15.34
N THR A 83 6.24 25.22 14.74
CA THR A 83 5.26 26.06 15.41
C THR A 83 3.92 25.37 15.29
N ASP A 84 3.50 24.80 16.41
CA ASP A 84 2.12 24.59 16.84
C ASP A 84 1.09 24.74 15.71
N ILE A 85 0.75 23.62 15.07
CA ILE A 85 -0.49 23.55 14.30
C ILE A 85 -1.57 23.69 15.37
N GLN A 86 -2.12 24.90 15.54
CA GLN A 86 -3.42 25.07 16.18
C GLN A 86 -4.40 24.26 15.34
N VAL A 87 -4.61 23.03 15.78
CA VAL A 87 -5.71 22.20 15.31
C VAL A 87 -6.93 22.92 15.84
N ASP A 88 -7.69 23.58 14.97
CA ASP A 88 -9.02 24.09 15.31
C ASP A 88 -9.74 23.00 16.11
N ASP A 89 -10.25 23.34 17.29
CA ASP A 89 -10.80 22.43 18.30
C ASP A 89 -11.85 21.45 17.71
N GLU A 90 -12.48 21.79 16.58
CA GLU A 90 -13.39 20.92 15.83
C GLU A 90 -12.74 19.68 15.17
N ASN A 91 -11.43 19.67 14.94
CA ASN A 91 -10.72 18.60 14.22
C ASN A 91 -10.06 17.54 15.12
N LEU A 92 -10.05 17.72 16.44
CA LEU A 92 -9.41 16.78 17.39
C LEU A 92 -10.11 15.41 17.48
N ASN A 93 -11.38 15.30 17.06
CA ASN A 93 -12.16 14.06 17.10
C ASN A 93 -12.31 13.32 15.75
N ARG A 94 -11.80 13.87 14.64
CA ARG A 94 -11.91 13.21 13.33
C ARG A 94 -10.74 12.27 13.09
N HIS A 95 -11.04 11.06 12.62
CA HIS A 95 -10.02 10.07 12.30
C HIS A 95 -9.03 10.66 11.26
N PRO A 96 -7.71 10.42 11.35
CA PRO A 96 -6.73 10.99 10.41
C PRO A 96 -7.09 10.82 8.92
N TYR A 97 -7.67 9.67 8.57
CA TYR A 97 -8.21 9.39 7.24
C TYR A 97 -9.36 10.33 6.83
N GLU A 98 -10.27 10.66 7.75
CA GLU A 98 -11.38 11.59 7.48
C GLU A 98 -10.86 13.01 7.25
N GLN A 99 -9.82 13.42 7.98
CA GLN A 99 -9.17 14.71 7.75
C GLN A 99 -8.53 14.77 6.36
N LEU A 100 -7.91 13.69 5.90
CA LEU A 100 -7.35 13.62 4.55
C LEU A 100 -8.45 13.71 3.47
N LYS A 101 -9.57 13.01 3.66
CA LYS A 101 -10.72 13.10 2.74
C LYS A 101 -11.36 14.49 2.74
N HIS A 102 -11.38 15.18 3.87
CA HIS A 102 -11.81 16.57 3.93
C HIS A 102 -10.90 17.49 3.08
N LEU A 103 -9.58 17.35 3.21
CA LEU A 103 -8.63 18.11 2.39
C LEU A 103 -8.78 17.81 0.89
N GLN A 104 -9.02 16.53 0.54
CA GLN A 104 -9.33 16.13 -0.84
C GLN A 104 -10.55 16.87 -1.38
N PHE A 105 -11.62 16.92 -0.60
CA PHE A 105 -12.86 17.62 -0.96
C PHE A 105 -12.67 19.14 -1.04
N GLU A 106 -11.92 19.75 -0.12
CA GLU A 106 -11.59 21.18 -0.16
C GLU A 106 -10.81 21.55 -1.42
N LEU A 107 -9.79 20.75 -1.78
CA LEU A 107 -9.00 20.99 -2.97
C LEU A 107 -9.85 20.87 -4.23
N GLU A 108 -10.73 19.88 -4.30
CA GLU A 108 -11.69 19.73 -5.39
C GLU A 108 -12.60 20.96 -5.52
N ASN A 109 -13.12 21.47 -4.40
CA ASN A 109 -13.94 22.67 -4.41
C ASN A 109 -13.17 23.92 -4.81
N LYS A 110 -11.91 24.06 -4.39
CA LYS A 110 -11.00 25.14 -4.84
C LYS A 110 -10.75 25.06 -6.35
N LEU A 111 -10.56 23.85 -6.90
CA LEU A 111 -10.41 23.68 -8.34
C LEU A 111 -11.69 24.05 -9.10
N LYS A 112 -12.86 23.66 -8.59
CA LYS A 112 -14.16 24.03 -9.18
C LYS A 112 -14.40 25.53 -9.13
N SER A 113 -14.06 26.20 -8.03
CA SER A 113 -14.19 27.66 -7.92
C SER A 113 -13.24 28.36 -8.89
N PHE A 114 -11.99 27.90 -9.02
CA PHE A 114 -11.06 28.38 -10.04
C PHE A 114 -11.59 28.18 -11.45
N ALA A 115 -12.05 26.97 -11.78
CA ALA A 115 -12.65 26.68 -13.07
C ALA A 115 -13.84 27.59 -13.38
N LYS A 116 -14.68 27.89 -12.40
CA LYS A 116 -15.79 28.85 -12.54
C LYS A 116 -15.29 30.26 -12.84
N THR A 117 -14.25 30.74 -12.15
CA THR A 117 -13.65 32.06 -12.39
C THR A 117 -13.12 32.20 -13.83
N TYR A 118 -12.54 31.13 -14.38
CA TYR A 118 -12.02 31.09 -15.75
C TYR A 118 -13.02 30.53 -16.77
N ASN A 119 -14.30 30.41 -16.40
CA ASN A 119 -15.41 29.98 -17.24
C ASN A 119 -15.20 28.61 -17.92
N ILE A 120 -14.53 27.68 -17.24
CA ILE A 120 -14.29 26.31 -17.72
C ILE A 120 -15.48 25.43 -17.31
N PRO A 121 -16.11 24.69 -18.24
CA PRO A 121 -17.14 23.72 -17.89
C PRO A 121 -16.52 22.53 -17.13
N PHE A 122 -16.93 22.34 -15.86
CA PHE A 122 -16.38 21.31 -14.96
C PHE A 122 -17.36 20.17 -14.62
N SER A 123 -18.56 20.15 -15.20
CA SER A 123 -19.66 19.24 -14.83
C SER A 123 -19.35 17.74 -14.98
N ASN A 124 -18.45 17.38 -15.89
CA ASN A 124 -18.07 15.98 -16.18
C ASN A 124 -16.56 15.72 -15.98
N LEU A 125 -15.83 16.61 -15.30
CA LEU A 125 -14.39 16.50 -15.17
C LEU A 125 -14.00 16.06 -13.76
N ASN A 126 -13.17 15.02 -13.68
CA ASN A 126 -12.48 14.66 -12.44
C ASN A 126 -11.49 15.78 -12.04
N PRO A 127 -11.24 16.05 -10.75
CA PRO A 127 -10.21 16.98 -10.28
C PRO A 127 -8.88 16.97 -11.05
N ILE A 128 -8.38 15.80 -11.45
CA ILE A 128 -7.12 15.67 -12.24
C ILE A 128 -7.31 16.18 -13.68
N GLN A 129 -8.47 15.93 -14.28
CA GLN A 129 -8.78 16.45 -15.62
C GLN A 129 -9.00 17.97 -15.57
N LEU A 130 -9.58 18.46 -14.48
CA LEU A 130 -9.79 19.88 -14.25
C LEU A 130 -8.47 20.63 -14.08
N SER A 131 -7.53 20.08 -13.28
CA SER A 131 -6.19 20.65 -13.13
C SER A 131 -5.43 20.63 -14.46
N ASN A 132 -5.54 19.56 -15.26
CA ASN A 132 -4.95 19.51 -16.58
C ASN A 132 -5.49 20.57 -17.53
N LYS A 133 -6.81 20.82 -17.54
CA LYS A 133 -7.39 21.91 -18.32
C LYS A 133 -6.94 23.29 -17.83
N LEU A 134 -6.89 23.51 -16.52
CA LEU A 134 -6.40 24.76 -15.93
C LEU A 134 -4.93 25.03 -16.31
N LYS A 135 -4.12 23.97 -16.42
CA LYS A 135 -2.74 24.02 -16.92
C LYS A 135 -2.69 24.34 -18.42
N GLU A 136 -3.53 23.70 -19.23
CA GLU A 136 -3.59 23.93 -20.69
C GLU A 136 -3.92 25.38 -21.04
N ILE A 137 -4.78 26.02 -20.26
CA ILE A 137 -5.10 27.44 -20.43
C ILE A 137 -4.10 28.40 -19.75
N GLY A 138 -3.05 27.87 -19.11
CA GLY A 138 -2.00 28.65 -18.46
C GLY A 138 -2.38 29.31 -17.14
N VAL A 139 -3.53 28.94 -16.54
CA VAL A 139 -4.01 29.51 -15.27
C VAL A 139 -3.23 28.96 -14.09
N ILE A 140 -2.84 27.68 -14.14
CA ILE A 140 -1.97 27.07 -13.13
C ILE A 140 -0.68 26.60 -13.78
N SER A 141 0.41 26.64 -13.02
CA SER A 141 1.70 26.14 -13.51
C SER A 141 1.66 24.62 -13.73
N ILE A 142 2.52 24.13 -14.63
CA ILE A 142 2.70 22.69 -14.87
C ILE A 142 3.07 21.96 -13.57
N GLN A 143 3.84 22.63 -12.70
CA GLN A 143 4.30 22.08 -11.44
C GLN A 143 3.14 21.98 -10.42
N ASN A 144 2.28 22.99 -10.34
CA ASN A 144 1.09 22.96 -9.48
C ASN A 144 0.10 21.89 -9.94
N ALA A 145 -0.10 21.74 -11.25
CA ALA A 145 -0.94 20.66 -11.80
C ALA A 145 -0.41 19.26 -11.42
N LYS A 146 0.91 19.05 -11.50
CA LYS A 146 1.57 17.81 -11.06
C LYS A 146 1.43 17.56 -9.55
N LEU A 147 1.52 18.63 -8.76
CA LEU A 147 1.40 18.55 -7.31
C LEU A 147 -0.03 18.19 -6.88
N ILE A 148 -1.03 18.79 -7.54
CA ILE A 148 -2.45 18.46 -7.38
C ILE A 148 -2.70 17.00 -7.73
N GLU A 149 -2.22 16.54 -8.89
CA GLU A 149 -2.33 15.13 -9.30
C GLU A 149 -1.71 14.20 -8.26
N SER A 150 -0.49 14.52 -7.80
CA SER A 150 0.20 13.73 -6.77
C SER A 150 -0.56 13.68 -5.45
N PHE A 151 -1.19 14.79 -5.05
CA PHE A 151 -2.00 14.86 -3.83
C PHE A 151 -3.26 13.99 -3.93
N PHE A 152 -3.99 14.05 -5.05
CA PHE A 152 -5.16 13.19 -5.29
C PHE A 152 -4.77 11.71 -5.31
N ASP A 153 -3.65 11.37 -5.96
CA ASP A 153 -3.10 10.01 -5.99
C ASP A 153 -2.78 9.47 -4.59
N ILE A 154 -2.20 10.30 -3.72
CA ILE A 154 -1.94 9.96 -2.31
C ILE A 154 -3.27 9.78 -1.57
N ALA A 155 -4.19 10.73 -1.68
CA ALA A 155 -5.48 10.69 -1.00
C ALA A 155 -6.34 9.49 -1.39
N ASP A 156 -6.21 9.00 -2.63
CA ASP A 156 -6.92 7.81 -3.12
C ASP A 156 -6.22 6.49 -2.75
N THR A 157 -4.90 6.51 -2.56
CA THR A 157 -4.13 5.34 -2.10
C THR A 157 -4.17 5.17 -0.57
N ALA A 158 -4.59 6.20 0.17
CA ALA A 158 -4.61 6.18 1.63
C ALA A 158 -5.59 5.14 2.19
N ASP A 159 -5.13 4.34 3.15
CA ASP A 159 -5.97 3.44 3.95
C ASP A 159 -6.47 4.14 5.22
N ARG A 160 -7.51 3.56 5.84
CA ARG A 160 -8.05 3.97 7.14
C ARG A 160 -7.01 3.96 8.25
N HIS A 161 -5.87 3.29 8.10
CA HIS A 161 -4.80 3.23 9.12
C HIS A 161 -3.73 4.32 8.97
N ILE A 162 -4.00 5.41 8.25
CA ILE A 162 -3.04 6.51 8.12
C ILE A 162 -2.64 7.09 9.48
N THR A 163 -1.33 7.29 9.65
CA THR A 163 -0.76 7.83 10.89
C THR A 163 -0.90 9.35 10.96
N PRO A 164 -0.89 9.95 12.16
CA PRO A 164 -0.88 11.41 12.32
C PRO A 164 0.28 12.10 11.61
N LYS A 165 1.46 11.45 11.56
CA LYS A 165 2.64 11.97 10.84
C LYS A 165 2.41 12.03 9.33
N GLN A 166 1.87 10.97 8.75
CA GLN A 166 1.51 10.94 7.32
C GLN A 166 0.44 11.99 6.97
N LEU A 167 -0.51 12.23 7.88
CA LEU A 167 -1.49 13.30 7.72
C LEU A 167 -0.85 14.70 7.71
N ILE A 168 0.08 14.98 8.63
CA ILE A 168 0.83 16.25 8.66
C ILE A 168 1.60 16.44 7.35
N ASP A 169 2.18 15.37 6.84
CA ASP A 169 2.90 15.39 5.57
C ASP A 169 1.97 15.68 4.38
N CYS A 170 0.76 15.11 4.38
CA CYS A 170 -0.28 15.41 3.39
C CYS A 170 -0.78 16.86 3.50
N LYS A 171 -0.96 17.38 4.72
CA LYS A 171 -1.31 18.79 4.96
C LYS A 171 -0.25 19.73 4.38
N THR A 172 1.02 19.43 4.64
CA THR A 172 2.15 20.20 4.09
C THR A 172 2.12 20.22 2.55
N ILE A 173 1.80 19.10 1.92
CA ILE A 173 1.66 19.02 0.46
C ILE A 173 0.48 19.88 -0.02
N TYR A 174 -0.67 19.78 0.64
CA TYR A 174 -1.84 20.60 0.32
C TYR A 174 -1.55 22.11 0.43
N ASP A 175 -0.90 22.54 1.51
CA ASP A 175 -0.57 23.96 1.74
C ASP A 175 0.42 24.52 0.71
N SER A 176 1.23 23.64 0.09
CA SER A 176 2.16 24.04 -0.96
C SER A 176 1.51 24.23 -2.33
N ILE A 177 0.25 23.81 -2.50
CA ILE A 177 -0.51 24.03 -3.73
C ILE A 177 -0.97 25.49 -3.78
N GLN A 178 -0.32 26.28 -4.63
CA GLN A 178 -0.74 27.64 -4.94
C GLN A 178 -1.75 27.61 -6.10
N LEU A 179 -3.03 27.81 -5.77
CA LEU A 179 -4.11 28.08 -6.72
C LEU A 179 -4.40 29.57 -6.72
#